data_AF-A0A7W0IR23-F1
#
_entry.id   AF-A0A7W0IR23-F1
#
_cell.length_a   1.000
_cell.length_b   1.000
_cell.length_c   1.000
_cell.angle_alpha   90.00
_cell.angle_beta   90.00
_cell.angle_gamma   90.00
#
_symmetry.space_group_name_H-M   'P 1'
#
loop_
_entity.id
_entity.type
_entity.pdbx_description
1 polymer ?
#
loop_
_entity_poly.entity_id
_entity_poly.type
_entity_poly.pdbx_seq_one_letter_code
_entity_poly.pdbx_strand_id
1 'polypeptide(L)'
;NIKIVLAIALISLLCSSCAGRPEVGITEDTLYEKPMPKVEYEYELGPGDVLEIIYHDTPQPDTKEYHLSVGDILKVECEHHTEINRDVTVRPDGNITLPRVGDVKVLGLSTNAIRDTLTTLFSKDFRDPRITVTVIQSNRAIDYLKIAITTSERGQSKLSAVRPDGYLSMPIINDVMARGKTLPELKRTITAEYDKIIDNLTLSIVLWEMKANLVYVTGEVAKPDYYLMEGPNTVSQVISRAGGFLDTGEKKTVLVISRDEQRRPWGRIVDMARVFSTGDMSQDVVLQQYDVVYVPKSAIARRDLFVEQYISRLLPSFFTAGYNVGGTLLNHSPVLR
;
A
#
# COMPACT_ATOMS: atom_id res chain seq x y z
N ASN A 1 -75.47 9.80 40.27
CA ASN A 1 -74.04 9.59 40.61
C ASN A 1 -73.32 8.45 39.87
N ILE A 2 -73.91 7.82 38.84
CA ILE A 2 -73.21 6.81 38.01
C ILE A 2 -72.48 7.45 36.79
N LYS A 3 -72.98 8.58 36.27
CA LYS A 3 -72.39 9.25 35.09
C LYS A 3 -71.02 9.88 35.36
N ILE A 4 -70.72 10.29 36.59
CA ILE A 4 -69.42 10.89 36.97
C ILE A 4 -68.35 9.81 37.18
N VAL A 5 -68.74 8.65 37.71
CA VAL A 5 -67.82 7.51 37.93
C VAL A 5 -67.40 6.87 36.59
N LEU A 6 -68.31 6.81 35.61
CA LEU A 6 -67.98 6.31 34.26
C LEU A 6 -67.02 7.25 33.50
N ALA A 7 -67.15 8.57 33.69
CA ALA A 7 -66.29 9.54 33.03
C ALA A 7 -64.85 9.52 33.59
N ILE A 8 -64.68 9.31 34.89
CA ILE A 8 -63.36 9.21 35.53
C ILE A 8 -62.66 7.88 35.17
N ALA A 9 -63.43 6.79 35.04
CA ALA A 9 -62.89 5.51 34.59
C ALA A 9 -62.47 5.50 33.10
N LEU A 10 -63.09 6.33 32.25
CA LEU A 10 -62.69 6.47 30.85
C LEU A 10 -61.43 7.32 30.67
N ILE A 11 -61.20 8.30 31.57
CA ILE A 11 -60.03 9.20 31.53
C ILE A 11 -58.77 8.50 32.07
N SER A 12 -58.90 7.60 33.06
CA SER A 12 -57.76 6.80 33.53
C SER A 12 -57.35 5.68 32.56
N LEU A 13 -58.26 5.21 31.69
CA LEU A 13 -57.96 4.23 30.66
C LEU A 13 -57.23 4.82 29.43
N LEU A 14 -57.30 6.14 29.23
CA LEU A 14 -56.68 6.84 28.10
C LEU A 14 -55.26 7.35 28.39
N CYS A 15 -54.78 7.29 29.64
CA CYS A 15 -53.43 7.75 30.00
C CYS A 15 -52.37 6.63 30.06
N SER A 16 -52.76 5.37 29.84
CA SER A 16 -51.83 4.22 29.91
C SER A 16 -51.22 3.83 28.57
N SER A 17 -51.50 4.56 27.49
CA SER A 17 -51.08 4.18 26.14
C SER A 17 -50.45 5.36 25.40
N CYS A 18 -49.31 5.84 25.90
CA CYS A 18 -48.28 6.56 25.14
C CYS A 18 -47.05 6.79 26.04
N ALA A 19 -46.44 5.71 26.51
CA ALA A 19 -45.08 5.75 27.04
C ALA A 19 -44.30 4.57 26.45
N GLY A 20 -44.24 4.52 25.11
CA GLY A 20 -43.26 3.71 24.42
C GLY A 20 -41.88 4.31 24.70
N ARG A 21 -41.15 3.72 25.65
CA ARG A 21 -39.69 3.89 25.70
C ARG A 21 -39.17 3.44 24.33
N PRO A 22 -38.29 4.19 23.65
CA PRO A 22 -37.56 3.61 22.53
C PRO A 22 -36.62 2.58 23.14
N GLU A 23 -37.05 1.33 23.20
CA GLU A 23 -36.13 0.21 23.36
C GLU A 23 -35.29 0.16 22.07
N VAL A 24 -34.15 0.85 22.10
CA VAL A 24 -33.03 0.49 21.24
C VAL A 24 -32.44 -0.79 21.83
N GLY A 25 -33.20 -1.87 21.71
CA GLY A 25 -32.81 -3.22 22.07
C GLY A 25 -32.53 -3.97 20.78
N ILE A 26 -31.34 -4.56 20.69
CA ILE A 26 -31.02 -5.53 19.63
C ILE A 26 -31.99 -6.70 19.82
N THR A 27 -33.04 -6.80 19.00
CA THR A 27 -33.97 -7.94 18.96
C THR A 27 -33.37 -9.09 18.16
N GLU A 28 -33.82 -10.33 18.36
CA GLU A 28 -33.40 -11.49 17.55
C GLU A 28 -33.57 -11.23 16.04
N ASP A 29 -34.56 -10.42 15.66
CA ASP A 29 -34.83 -10.01 14.27
C ASP A 29 -33.80 -9.00 13.70
N THR A 30 -32.99 -8.37 14.55
CA THR A 30 -31.90 -7.44 14.15
C THR A 30 -30.53 -8.10 14.10
N LEU A 31 -30.44 -9.38 14.50
CA LEU A 31 -29.24 -10.18 14.31
C LEU A 31 -29.19 -10.64 12.84
N TYR A 32 -28.25 -10.07 12.10
CA TYR A 32 -27.99 -10.42 10.71
C TYR A 32 -27.54 -11.89 10.60
N GLU A 33 -28.45 -12.82 10.30
CA GLU A 33 -28.16 -14.26 10.22
C GLU A 33 -27.35 -14.67 8.98
N LYS A 34 -27.29 -13.83 7.94
CA LYS A 34 -26.43 -14.07 6.78
C LYS A 34 -25.13 -13.30 6.96
N PRO A 35 -23.94 -13.93 6.86
CA PRO A 35 -22.69 -13.19 6.89
C PRO A 35 -22.76 -12.10 5.81
N MET A 36 -22.50 -10.86 6.23
CA MET A 36 -22.48 -9.71 5.32
C MET A 36 -21.65 -10.05 4.07
N PRO A 37 -22.05 -9.62 2.87
CA PRO A 37 -21.20 -9.78 1.69
C PRO A 37 -19.87 -9.10 2.02
N LYS A 38 -18.79 -9.89 1.98
CA LYS A 38 -17.44 -9.40 2.24
C LYS A 38 -17.09 -8.44 1.10
N VAL A 39 -17.27 -7.14 1.30
CA VAL A 39 -16.68 -6.12 0.43
C VAL A 39 -15.19 -6.13 0.77
N GLU A 40 -14.42 -6.88 -0.01
CA GLU A 40 -12.96 -6.87 0.11
C GLU A 40 -12.46 -5.53 -0.43
N TYR A 41 -12.28 -4.56 0.45
CA TYR A 41 -11.50 -3.37 0.13
C TYR A 41 -10.04 -3.82 0.02
N GLU A 42 -9.54 -3.99 -1.20
CA GLU A 42 -8.12 -4.20 -1.42
C GLU A 42 -7.37 -2.91 -1.10
N TYR A 43 -6.36 -3.03 -0.24
CA TYR A 43 -5.52 -1.89 0.11
C TYR A 43 -4.71 -1.43 -1.10
N GLU A 44 -4.90 -0.18 -1.49
CA GLU A 44 -4.05 0.50 -2.45
C GLU A 44 -2.90 1.20 -1.74
N LEU A 45 -1.68 1.00 -2.24
CA LEU A 45 -0.49 1.56 -1.64
C LEU A 45 -0.46 3.09 -1.79
N GLY A 46 -0.01 3.76 -0.73
CA GLY A 46 0.13 5.21 -0.65
C GLY A 46 1.57 5.64 -0.34
N PRO A 47 1.93 6.91 -0.61
CA PRO A 47 3.23 7.47 -0.22
C PRO A 47 3.44 7.39 1.29
N GLY A 48 4.52 6.73 1.72
CA GLY A 48 4.94 6.50 3.10
C GLY A 48 4.64 5.10 3.63
N ASP A 49 3.98 4.25 2.86
CA ASP A 49 3.89 2.82 3.18
C ASP A 49 5.27 2.16 3.05
N VAL A 50 5.58 1.24 3.96
CA VAL A 50 6.82 0.49 3.95
C VAL A 50 6.52 -0.96 3.60
N LEU A 51 7.19 -1.44 2.55
CA LEU A 51 7.08 -2.80 2.05
C LEU A 51 8.33 -3.58 2.40
N GLU A 52 8.15 -4.81 2.89
CA GLU A 52 9.21 -5.80 2.93
C GLU A 52 9.16 -6.65 1.67
N ILE A 53 10.23 -6.59 0.88
CA ILE A 53 10.40 -7.37 -0.34
C ILE A 53 11.38 -8.49 -0.03
N ILE A 54 10.91 -9.73 -0.11
CA ILE A 54 11.69 -10.94 0.13
C ILE A 54 12.00 -11.58 -1.22
N TYR A 55 13.29 -11.83 -1.45
CA TYR A 55 13.82 -12.37 -2.69
C TYR A 55 14.08 -13.86 -2.53
N HIS A 56 13.40 -14.68 -3.32
CA HIS A 56 13.55 -16.12 -3.33
C HIS A 56 14.25 -16.55 -4.63
N ASP A 57 15.52 -16.90 -4.50
CA ASP A 57 16.33 -17.55 -5.53
C ASP A 57 16.14 -19.07 -5.38
N THR A 58 15.49 -19.71 -6.36
CA THR A 58 15.34 -21.17 -6.38
C THR A 58 16.33 -21.72 -7.39
N PRO A 59 17.47 -22.30 -6.96
CA PRO A 59 18.46 -22.85 -7.89
C PRO A 59 17.83 -24.03 -8.62
N GLN A 60 17.49 -23.83 -9.89
CA GLN A 60 17.20 -24.94 -10.79
C GLN A 60 18.48 -25.32 -11.53
N PRO A 61 18.69 -26.61 -11.83
CA PRO A 61 19.76 -27.01 -12.72
C PRO A 61 19.55 -26.28 -14.06
N ASP A 62 20.43 -25.32 -14.32
CA ASP A 62 20.39 -24.54 -15.54
C ASP A 62 20.68 -25.50 -16.70
N THR A 63 19.66 -25.76 -17.52
CA THR A 63 19.81 -26.60 -18.70
C THR A 63 20.49 -25.84 -19.85
N LYS A 64 20.67 -24.52 -19.71
CA LYS A 64 21.40 -23.70 -20.67
C LYS A 64 22.89 -23.81 -20.41
N GLU A 65 23.66 -23.99 -21.48
CA GLU A 65 25.12 -24.00 -21.40
C GLU A 65 25.62 -22.62 -20.96
N TYR A 66 26.43 -22.57 -19.90
CA TYR A 66 26.97 -21.32 -19.39
C TYR A 66 28.00 -20.74 -20.37
N HIS A 67 27.76 -19.51 -20.81
CA HIS A 67 28.67 -18.77 -21.69
C HIS A 67 29.37 -17.67 -20.88
N LEU A 68 30.68 -17.58 -21.02
CA LEU A 68 31.47 -16.63 -20.25
C LEU A 68 31.14 -15.18 -20.59
N SER A 69 31.08 -14.35 -19.55
CA SER A 69 30.81 -12.92 -19.63
C SER A 69 31.97 -12.10 -19.07
N VAL A 70 32.00 -10.80 -19.40
CA VAL A 70 33.00 -9.87 -18.87
C VAL A 70 32.91 -9.83 -17.34
N GLY A 71 34.05 -9.88 -16.66
CA GLY A 71 34.15 -9.87 -15.20
C GLY A 71 34.13 -11.26 -14.55
N ASP A 72 33.86 -12.34 -15.31
CA ASP A 72 33.96 -13.70 -14.79
C ASP A 72 35.39 -14.01 -14.33
N ILE A 73 35.52 -14.74 -13.22
CA ILE A 73 36.81 -15.24 -12.72
C ILE A 73 36.87 -16.73 -12.99
N LEU A 74 37.88 -17.13 -13.76
CA LEU A 74 38.11 -18.51 -14.18
C LEU A 74 39.37 -19.03 -13.49
N LYS A 75 39.29 -20.24 -12.96
CA LYS A 75 40.44 -21.04 -12.61
C LYS A 75 40.91 -21.81 -13.82
N VAL A 76 42.13 -21.57 -14.27
CA VAL A 76 42.78 -22.36 -15.32
C VAL A 76 43.80 -23.24 -14.63
N GLU A 77 43.66 -24.55 -14.73
CA GLU A 77 44.57 -25.53 -14.13
C GLU A 77 45.03 -26.55 -15.16
N CYS A 78 46.30 -26.94 -15.09
CA CYS A 78 46.85 -28.08 -15.80
C CYS A 78 47.47 -29.07 -14.80
N GLU A 79 47.08 -30.34 -14.91
CA GLU A 79 47.48 -31.40 -13.99
C GLU A 79 49.01 -31.60 -13.95
N HIS A 80 49.66 -31.58 -15.11
CA HIS A 80 51.09 -31.86 -15.25
C HIS A 80 51.95 -30.59 -15.34
N HIS A 81 51.33 -29.40 -15.37
CA HIS A 81 52.00 -28.11 -15.59
C HIS A 81 51.46 -27.02 -14.68
N THR A 82 51.82 -27.11 -13.39
CA THR A 82 51.36 -26.17 -12.36
C THR A 82 51.81 -24.72 -12.58
N GLU A 83 52.83 -24.47 -13.41
CA GLU A 83 53.29 -23.14 -13.80
C GLU A 83 52.23 -22.33 -14.59
N ILE A 84 51.22 -23.02 -15.13
CA ILE A 84 50.11 -22.40 -15.86
C ILE A 84 48.99 -22.02 -14.88
N ASN A 85 48.86 -22.74 -13.76
CA ASN A 85 47.74 -22.66 -12.83
C ASN A 85 47.55 -21.26 -12.26
N ARG A 86 46.39 -20.67 -12.49
CA ARG A 86 46.03 -19.35 -11.94
C ARG A 86 44.55 -19.07 -12.06
N ASP A 87 44.14 -18.04 -11.33
CA ASP A 87 42.85 -17.41 -11.51
C ASP A 87 43.02 -16.25 -12.50
N VAL A 88 42.19 -16.22 -13.53
CA VAL A 88 42.16 -15.16 -14.55
C VAL A 88 40.77 -14.53 -14.58
N THR A 89 40.74 -13.21 -14.76
CA THR A 89 39.48 -12.47 -14.94
C THR A 89 39.26 -12.17 -16.40
N VAL A 90 38.02 -12.34 -16.89
CA VAL A 90 37.62 -11.93 -18.24
C VAL A 90 37.63 -10.40 -18.29
N ARG A 91 38.57 -9.84 -19.04
CA ARG A 91 38.76 -8.38 -19.17
C ARG A 91 37.62 -7.74 -19.99
N PRO A 92 37.47 -6.40 -19.97
CA PRO A 92 36.43 -5.69 -20.74
C PRO A 92 36.50 -5.87 -22.26
N ASP A 93 37.67 -6.23 -22.81
CA ASP A 93 37.83 -6.58 -24.23
C ASP A 93 37.34 -8.01 -24.56
N GLY A 94 36.92 -8.77 -23.53
CA GLY A 94 36.46 -10.15 -23.65
C GLY A 94 37.58 -11.17 -23.73
N ASN A 95 38.82 -10.79 -23.41
CA ASN A 95 39.98 -11.68 -23.40
C ASN A 95 40.39 -12.04 -21.97
N ILE A 96 41.12 -13.16 -21.85
CA ILE A 96 41.92 -13.51 -20.67
C ILE A 96 43.39 -13.51 -21.06
N THR A 97 44.27 -13.17 -20.11
CA THR A 97 45.72 -13.20 -20.34
C THR A 97 46.33 -14.39 -19.63
N LEU A 98 47.03 -15.23 -20.39
CA LEU A 98 47.79 -16.37 -19.89
C LEU A 98 49.24 -16.28 -20.36
N PRO A 99 50.23 -16.78 -19.61
CA PRO A 99 51.61 -16.78 -20.06
C PRO A 99 51.79 -17.72 -21.24
N ARG A 100 52.81 -17.42 -22.03
CA ARG A 100 53.20 -18.13 -23.26
C ARG A 100 52.20 -17.99 -24.41
N VAL A 101 50.90 -18.11 -24.13
CA VAL A 101 49.84 -18.00 -25.15
C VAL A 101 49.30 -16.57 -25.32
N GLY A 102 49.51 -15.69 -24.34
CA GLY A 102 49.09 -14.30 -24.40
C GLY A 102 47.59 -14.13 -24.17
N ASP A 103 46.99 -13.22 -24.94
CA ASP A 103 45.57 -12.88 -24.84
C ASP A 103 44.70 -13.86 -25.63
N VAL A 104 43.72 -14.47 -24.97
CA VAL A 104 42.80 -15.46 -25.55
C VAL A 104 41.38 -14.94 -25.46
N LYS A 105 40.66 -14.91 -26.59
CA LYS A 105 39.25 -14.51 -26.65
C LYS A 105 38.36 -15.57 -26.02
N VAL A 106 37.59 -15.17 -25.01
CA VAL A 106 36.73 -16.10 -24.25
C VAL A 106 35.28 -15.67 -24.14
N LEU A 107 34.99 -14.40 -24.46
CA LEU A 107 33.63 -13.85 -24.39
C LEU A 107 32.64 -14.69 -25.21
N GLY A 108 31.57 -15.15 -24.56
CA GLY A 108 30.51 -15.91 -25.18
C GLY A 108 30.83 -17.39 -25.44
N LEU A 109 32.03 -17.86 -25.09
CA LEU A 109 32.40 -19.28 -25.20
C LEU A 109 31.97 -20.06 -23.94
N SER A 110 31.70 -21.35 -24.12
CA SER A 110 31.50 -22.26 -22.99
C SER A 110 32.84 -22.72 -22.40
N THR A 111 32.80 -23.23 -21.17
CA THR A 111 34.00 -23.75 -20.48
C THR A 111 34.66 -24.89 -21.26
N ASN A 112 33.87 -25.73 -21.93
CA ASN A 112 34.36 -26.80 -22.80
C ASN A 112 35.08 -26.25 -24.03
N ALA A 113 34.47 -25.28 -24.72
CA ALA A 113 35.08 -24.66 -25.90
C ALA A 113 36.42 -23.97 -25.57
N ILE A 114 36.50 -23.29 -24.42
CA ILE A 114 37.73 -22.64 -23.96
C ILE A 114 38.78 -23.67 -23.58
N ARG A 115 38.39 -24.73 -22.85
CA ARG A 115 39.29 -25.84 -22.51
C ARG A 115 39.96 -26.39 -23.77
N ASP A 116 39.18 -26.67 -24.81
CA ASP A 116 39.69 -27.25 -26.06
C ASP A 116 40.59 -26.26 -26.82
N THR A 117 40.23 -24.97 -26.80
CA THR A 117 41.03 -23.88 -27.36
C THR A 117 42.37 -23.74 -26.64
N LEU A 118 42.38 -23.69 -25.32
CA LEU A 118 43.60 -23.58 -24.52
C LEU A 118 44.48 -24.82 -24.69
N THR A 119 43.89 -26.02 -24.69
CA THR A 119 44.62 -27.27 -24.94
C THR A 119 45.37 -27.21 -26.27
N THR A 120 44.71 -26.68 -27.31
CA THR A 120 45.33 -26.49 -28.62
C THR A 120 46.46 -25.46 -28.59
N LEU A 121 46.26 -24.33 -27.92
CA LEU A 121 47.26 -23.26 -27.85
C LEU A 121 48.52 -23.69 -27.08
N PHE A 122 48.35 -24.39 -25.96
CA PHE A 122 49.45 -24.87 -25.12
C PHE A 122 50.16 -26.11 -25.67
N SER A 123 49.56 -26.85 -26.62
CA SER A 123 50.20 -28.01 -27.25
C SER A 123 51.48 -27.66 -28.04
N LYS A 124 51.67 -26.38 -28.38
CA LYS A 124 52.90 -25.87 -29.02
C LYS A 124 54.11 -25.87 -28.09
N ASP A 125 53.87 -25.66 -26.80
CA ASP A 125 54.93 -25.51 -25.79
C ASP A 125 55.03 -26.72 -24.84
N PHE A 126 53.97 -27.52 -24.73
CA PHE A 126 53.85 -28.63 -23.77
C PHE A 126 53.32 -29.91 -24.43
N ARG A 127 53.81 -31.08 -23.99
CA ARG A 127 53.31 -32.39 -24.41
C ARG A 127 52.15 -32.82 -23.51
N ASP A 128 51.03 -33.19 -24.10
CA ASP A 128 49.77 -33.58 -23.40
C ASP A 128 49.28 -32.55 -22.35
N PRO A 129 49.02 -31.28 -22.72
CA PRO A 129 48.53 -30.27 -21.79
C PRO A 129 47.05 -30.55 -21.44
N ARG A 130 46.80 -31.28 -20.36
CA ARG A 130 45.46 -31.53 -19.84
C ARG A 130 44.97 -30.33 -19.04
N ILE A 131 44.26 -29.42 -19.72
CA ILE A 131 43.76 -28.18 -19.11
C ILE A 131 42.34 -28.41 -18.60
N THR A 132 42.06 -27.88 -17.41
CA THR A 132 40.73 -27.77 -16.83
C THR A 132 40.42 -26.30 -16.60
N VAL A 133 39.22 -25.89 -17.01
CA VAL A 133 38.73 -24.53 -16.80
C VAL A 133 37.50 -24.60 -15.91
N THR A 134 37.55 -23.91 -14.78
CA THR A 134 36.44 -23.85 -13.81
C THR A 134 36.05 -22.41 -13.59
N VAL A 135 34.76 -22.11 -13.55
CA VAL A 135 34.27 -20.78 -13.19
C VAL A 135 34.28 -20.68 -11.66
N ILE A 136 35.13 -19.81 -11.10
CA ILE A 136 35.17 -19.55 -9.65
C ILE A 136 34.04 -18.60 -9.28
N GLN A 137 33.90 -17.52 -10.04
CA GLN A 137 32.92 -16.49 -9.82
C GLN A 137 32.31 -16.08 -11.16
N SER A 138 30.99 -16.21 -11.27
CA SER A 138 30.24 -15.65 -12.39
C SER A 138 29.84 -14.21 -12.08
N ASN A 139 29.86 -13.34 -13.08
CA ASN A 139 29.42 -11.96 -12.95
C ASN A 139 27.92 -11.84 -13.30
N ARG A 140 27.04 -12.57 -12.60
CA ARG A 140 25.60 -12.59 -12.89
C ARG A 140 24.88 -11.48 -12.11
N ALA A 141 23.79 -10.95 -12.69
CA ALA A 141 22.95 -9.95 -12.02
C ALA A 141 22.42 -10.41 -10.65
N ILE A 142 22.18 -11.72 -10.48
CA ILE A 142 21.78 -12.31 -9.19
C ILE A 142 22.82 -12.10 -8.09
N ASP A 143 24.12 -12.06 -8.42
CA ASP A 143 25.19 -11.90 -7.43
C ASP A 143 25.23 -10.45 -6.91
N TYR A 144 25.04 -9.47 -7.81
CA TYR A 144 24.84 -8.07 -7.40
C TYR A 144 23.58 -7.90 -6.56
N LEU A 145 22.51 -8.64 -6.86
CA LEU A 145 21.27 -8.55 -6.10
C LEU A 145 21.51 -9.05 -4.68
N LYS A 146 22.20 -10.19 -4.54
CA LYS A 146 22.63 -10.74 -3.25
C LYS A 146 23.41 -9.71 -2.44
N ILE A 147 24.38 -9.02 -3.03
CA ILE A 147 25.15 -7.97 -2.34
C ILE A 147 24.25 -6.79 -1.91
N ALA A 148 23.37 -6.33 -2.81
CA ALA A 148 22.50 -5.19 -2.56
C ALA A 148 21.44 -5.45 -1.47
N ILE A 149 21.02 -6.72 -1.28
CA ILE A 149 20.08 -7.11 -0.22
C ILE A 149 20.79 -7.54 1.06
N THR A 150 21.97 -8.16 1.01
CA THR A 150 22.70 -8.60 2.22
C THR A 150 23.29 -7.47 3.05
N THR A 151 23.36 -6.26 2.49
CA THR A 151 23.66 -5.04 3.27
C THR A 151 22.53 -4.70 4.25
N SER A 152 21.34 -5.31 4.12
CA SER A 152 20.23 -5.24 5.07
C SER A 152 20.47 -6.22 6.22
N GLU A 153 20.20 -5.79 7.46
CA GLU A 153 20.22 -6.66 8.66
C GLU A 153 19.28 -7.88 8.55
N ARG A 154 18.38 -7.90 7.56
CA ARG A 154 17.33 -8.91 7.37
C ARG A 154 17.66 -9.99 6.33
N GLY A 155 18.87 -10.01 5.77
CA GLY A 155 19.31 -11.06 4.84
C GLY A 155 18.70 -10.94 3.43
N GLN A 156 17.86 -11.89 3.01
CA GLN A 156 17.23 -11.91 1.67
C GLN A 156 16.01 -10.98 1.56
N SER A 157 15.80 -10.07 2.51
CA SER A 157 14.72 -9.10 2.47
C SER A 157 15.21 -7.65 2.54
N LYS A 158 14.49 -6.76 1.85
CA LYS A 158 14.72 -5.33 1.87
C LYS A 158 13.44 -4.60 2.22
N LEU A 159 13.54 -3.70 3.19
CA LEU A 159 12.51 -2.69 3.43
C LEU A 159 12.64 -1.57 2.41
N SER A 160 11.54 -1.25 1.73
CA SER A 160 11.47 -0.13 0.79
C SER A 160 10.20 0.66 1.06
N ALA A 161 10.35 1.97 1.23
CA ALA A 161 9.23 2.88 1.47
C ALA A 161 8.75 3.50 0.16
N VAL A 162 7.44 3.63 0.00
CA VAL A 162 6.84 4.36 -1.12
C VAL A 162 7.16 5.84 -0.95
N ARG A 163 7.92 6.39 -1.89
CA ARG A 163 8.37 7.79 -1.86
C ARG A 163 7.20 8.77 -2.08
N PRO A 164 7.40 10.07 -1.80
CA PRO A 164 6.37 11.10 -2.03
C PRO A 164 5.88 11.24 -3.47
N ASP A 165 6.68 10.82 -4.45
CA ASP A 165 6.31 10.75 -5.87
C ASP A 165 5.43 9.53 -6.21
N GLY A 166 5.28 8.57 -5.27
CA GLY A 166 4.51 7.33 -5.44
C GLY A 166 5.35 6.15 -5.92
N TYR A 167 6.66 6.32 -6.10
CA TYR A 167 7.56 5.28 -6.57
C TYR A 167 8.22 4.51 -5.42
N LEU A 168 8.54 3.25 -5.69
CA LEU A 168 9.27 2.35 -4.83
C LEU A 168 10.67 2.16 -5.40
N SER A 169 11.70 2.36 -4.57
CA SER A 169 13.08 2.17 -4.99
C SER A 169 13.52 0.71 -4.93
N MET A 170 14.05 0.23 -6.04
CA MET A 170 14.37 -1.17 -6.26
C MET A 170 15.87 -1.36 -6.52
N PRO A 171 16.49 -2.44 -6.03
CA PRO A 171 17.84 -2.82 -6.42
C PRO A 171 17.90 -3.21 -7.91
N ILE A 172 18.94 -2.77 -8.62
CA ILE A 172 19.31 -3.16 -9.99
C ILE A 172 18.34 -2.71 -11.09
N ILE A 173 17.03 -2.81 -10.86
CA ILE A 173 15.99 -2.31 -11.77
C ILE A 173 15.65 -0.84 -11.44
N ASN A 174 14.90 -0.22 -12.34
CA ASN A 174 14.39 1.14 -12.14
C ASN A 174 13.35 1.20 -11.01
N ASP A 175 13.09 2.42 -10.53
CA ASP A 175 12.00 2.69 -9.61
C ASP A 175 10.65 2.26 -10.19
N VAL A 176 9.80 1.65 -9.36
CA VAL A 176 8.50 1.11 -9.78
C VAL A 176 7.36 1.90 -9.14
N MET A 177 6.37 2.32 -9.94
CA MET A 177 5.19 3.04 -9.42
C MET A 177 4.37 2.12 -8.51
N ALA A 178 4.29 2.47 -7.23
CA ALA A 178 3.53 1.72 -6.23
C ALA A 178 2.19 2.37 -5.88
N ARG A 179 2.10 3.71 -5.94
CA ARG A 179 0.87 4.43 -5.60
C ARG A 179 -0.34 3.92 -6.40
N GLY A 180 -1.43 3.63 -5.69
CA GLY A 180 -2.70 3.19 -6.29
C GLY A 180 -2.68 1.75 -6.79
N LYS A 181 -1.58 1.01 -6.60
CA LYS A 181 -1.53 -0.43 -6.91
C LYS A 181 -1.85 -1.23 -5.67
N THR A 182 -2.46 -2.39 -5.87
CA THR A 182 -2.60 -3.39 -4.83
C THR A 182 -1.31 -4.23 -4.73
N LEU A 183 -1.08 -4.89 -3.59
CA LEU A 183 0.11 -5.73 -3.40
C LEU A 183 0.29 -6.79 -4.51
N PRO A 184 -0.77 -7.51 -4.95
CA PRO A 184 -0.66 -8.46 -6.06
C PRO A 184 -0.27 -7.80 -7.39
N GLU A 185 -0.80 -6.63 -7.71
CA GLU A 185 -0.47 -5.89 -8.93
C GLU A 185 0.96 -5.40 -8.93
N LEU A 186 1.40 -4.84 -7.80
CA LEU A 186 2.78 -4.40 -7.63
C LEU A 186 3.75 -5.58 -7.75
N LYS A 187 3.44 -6.72 -7.13
CA LYS A 187 4.24 -7.95 -7.24
C LYS A 187 4.42 -8.37 -8.70
N ARG A 188 3.33 -8.43 -9.47
CA ARG A 188 3.40 -8.78 -10.91
C ARG A 188 4.29 -7.81 -11.69
N THR A 189 4.15 -6.51 -11.41
CA THR A 189 4.93 -5.47 -12.07
C THR A 189 6.43 -5.63 -11.77
N ILE A 190 6.79 -5.82 -10.51
CA ILE A 190 8.19 -5.95 -10.08
C ILE A 190 8.80 -7.25 -10.61
N THR A 191 8.09 -8.37 -10.52
CA THR A 191 8.56 -9.66 -11.05
C THR A 191 8.86 -9.57 -12.54
N ALA A 192 7.97 -8.95 -13.34
CA ALA A 192 8.20 -8.78 -14.77
C ALA A 192 9.42 -7.92 -15.12
N GLU A 193 9.80 -6.97 -14.27
CA GLU A 193 11.04 -6.18 -14.47
C GLU A 193 12.29 -6.97 -14.13
N TYR A 194 12.26 -7.79 -13.07
CA TYR A 194 13.39 -8.64 -12.71
C TYR A 194 13.59 -9.82 -13.66
N ASP A 195 12.51 -10.40 -14.21
CA ASP A 195 12.58 -11.52 -15.16
C ASP A 195 13.39 -11.17 -16.43
N LYS A 196 13.54 -9.88 -16.74
CA LYS A 196 14.35 -9.41 -17.89
C LYS A 196 15.85 -9.54 -17.65
N ILE A 197 16.28 -9.63 -16.39
CA ILE A 197 17.70 -9.56 -15.99
C ILE A 197 18.16 -10.75 -15.15
N ILE A 198 17.26 -11.40 -14.42
CA ILE A 198 17.56 -12.50 -13.50
C ILE A 198 16.54 -13.62 -13.75
N ASP A 199 17.04 -14.77 -14.22
CA ASP A 199 16.22 -15.95 -14.40
C ASP A 199 15.76 -16.52 -13.04
N ASN A 200 14.53 -17.03 -12.98
CA ASN A 200 13.96 -17.78 -11.85
C ASN A 200 13.92 -17.03 -10.51
N LEU A 201 13.91 -15.69 -10.52
CA LEU A 201 13.72 -14.90 -9.31
C LEU A 201 12.25 -14.82 -8.94
N THR A 202 11.89 -15.32 -7.76
CA THR A 202 10.53 -15.17 -7.22
C THR A 202 10.52 -14.19 -6.06
N LEU A 203 9.45 -13.40 -5.95
CA LEU A 203 9.34 -12.33 -4.96
C LEU A 203 8.12 -12.52 -4.07
N SER A 204 8.30 -12.23 -2.79
CA SER A 204 7.21 -12.04 -1.83
C SER A 204 7.22 -10.60 -1.36
N ILE A 205 6.07 -9.94 -1.39
CA ILE A 205 5.93 -8.55 -0.95
C ILE A 205 4.94 -8.56 0.20
N VAL A 206 5.37 -8.00 1.33
CA VAL A 206 4.57 -7.87 2.54
C VAL A 206 4.49 -6.39 2.91
N LEU A 207 3.32 -5.93 3.30
CA LEU A 207 3.14 -4.60 3.86
C LEU A 207 3.63 -4.63 5.31
N TRP A 208 4.78 -3.98 5.56
CA TRP A 208 5.42 -3.96 6.86
C TRP A 208 4.84 -2.87 7.76
N GLU A 209 4.72 -1.66 7.21
CA GLU A 209 4.17 -0.51 7.92
C GLU A 209 3.25 0.24 6.98
N MET A 210 2.04 0.54 7.44
CA MET A 210 1.11 1.40 6.72
C MET A 210 1.33 2.81 7.20
N LYS A 211 1.39 3.78 6.28
CA LYS A 211 1.41 5.17 6.71
C LYS A 211 0.16 5.48 7.49
N ALA A 212 0.34 6.07 8.66
CA ALA A 212 -0.79 6.50 9.44
C ALA A 212 -1.50 7.70 8.76
N ASN A 213 -2.81 7.53 8.58
CA ASN A 213 -3.72 8.52 8.04
C ASN A 213 -4.09 9.54 9.12
N LEU A 214 -3.76 10.81 8.87
CA LEU A 214 -4.18 11.91 9.72
C LEU A 214 -5.57 12.39 9.27
N VAL A 215 -6.57 12.27 10.13
CA VAL A 215 -7.96 12.72 9.87
C VAL A 215 -8.36 13.74 10.94
N TYR A 216 -9.14 14.75 10.57
CA TYR A 216 -9.68 15.72 11.52
C TYR A 216 -11.14 15.40 11.82
N VAL A 217 -11.51 15.31 13.10
CA VAL A 217 -12.90 15.15 13.53
C VAL A 217 -13.33 16.39 14.29
N THR A 218 -14.45 16.99 13.86
CA THR A 218 -14.97 18.23 14.44
C THR A 218 -16.49 18.23 14.56
N GLY A 219 -17.03 19.16 15.35
CA GLY A 219 -18.45 19.28 15.63
C GLY A 219 -18.89 18.48 16.87
N GLU A 220 -20.08 17.90 16.82
CA GLU A 220 -20.76 17.29 17.97
C GLU A 220 -20.33 15.84 18.23
N VAL A 221 -19.03 15.67 18.51
CA VAL A 221 -18.42 14.42 18.99
C VAL A 221 -17.86 14.63 20.40
N ALA A 222 -17.63 13.54 21.14
CA ALA A 222 -17.16 13.65 22.52
C ALA A 222 -15.79 14.35 22.64
N LYS A 223 -14.87 14.10 21.69
CA LYS A 223 -13.54 14.71 21.63
C LYS A 223 -13.22 15.16 20.20
N PRO A 224 -13.48 16.43 19.85
CA PRO A 224 -13.03 16.99 18.58
C PRO A 224 -11.50 17.15 18.57
N ASP A 225 -10.81 16.48 17.66
CA ASP A 225 -9.35 16.58 17.49
C ASP A 225 -8.90 15.99 16.13
N TYR A 226 -7.61 16.04 15.84
CA TYR A 226 -6.99 15.21 14.82
C TYR A 226 -6.69 13.80 15.36
N TYR A 227 -6.82 12.81 14.48
CA TYR A 227 -6.59 11.41 14.79
C TYR A 227 -5.58 10.83 13.80
N LEU A 228 -4.49 10.31 14.34
CA LEU A 228 -3.54 9.51 13.60
C LEU A 228 -4.01 8.06 13.61
N MET A 229 -4.40 7.57 12.44
CA MET A 229 -5.03 6.27 12.28
C MET A 229 -4.15 5.36 11.42
N GLU A 230 -3.77 4.21 11.93
CA GLU A 230 -2.99 3.24 11.16
C GLU A 230 -3.88 2.56 10.12
N GLY A 231 -3.45 2.53 8.86
CA GLY A 231 -4.15 1.85 7.77
C GLY A 231 -5.41 2.57 7.22
N PRO A 232 -6.27 1.88 6.47
CA PRO A 232 -7.51 2.42 5.92
C PRO A 232 -8.53 2.54 7.04
N ASN A 233 -9.07 3.74 7.24
CA ASN A 233 -9.99 4.00 8.34
C ASN A 233 -11.29 4.57 7.83
N THR A 234 -12.41 4.19 8.44
CA THR A 234 -13.73 4.65 8.03
C THR A 234 -14.26 5.78 8.92
N VAL A 235 -15.34 6.44 8.48
CA VAL A 235 -16.03 7.47 9.26
C VAL A 235 -16.47 6.92 10.61
N SER A 236 -17.02 5.71 10.66
CA SER A 236 -17.47 5.10 11.91
C SER A 236 -16.33 4.86 12.91
N GLN A 237 -15.18 4.40 12.42
CA GLN A 237 -14.00 4.11 13.24
C GLN A 237 -13.40 5.39 13.83
N VAL A 238 -13.26 6.45 13.02
CA VAL A 238 -12.69 7.72 13.52
C VAL A 238 -13.62 8.40 14.51
N ILE A 239 -14.94 8.35 14.30
CA ILE A 239 -15.91 8.89 15.25
C ILE A 239 -15.90 8.09 16.56
N SER A 240 -15.77 6.76 16.47
CA SER A 240 -15.65 5.91 17.66
C SER A 240 -14.40 6.27 18.47
N ARG A 241 -13.26 6.52 17.80
CA ARG A 241 -12.02 6.98 18.45
C ARG A 241 -12.14 8.39 19.03
N ALA A 242 -12.96 9.24 18.42
CA ALA A 242 -13.37 10.54 18.96
C ALA A 242 -14.33 10.44 20.17
N GLY A 243 -14.62 9.22 20.64
CA GLY A 243 -15.51 8.97 21.78
C GLY A 243 -16.99 8.95 21.42
N GLY A 244 -17.33 8.84 20.13
CA GLY A 244 -18.69 8.76 19.63
C GLY A 244 -19.37 10.12 19.44
N PHE A 245 -20.64 10.06 19.05
CA PHE A 245 -21.51 11.24 18.90
C PHE A 245 -21.96 11.76 20.27
N LEU A 246 -22.08 13.07 20.41
CA LEU A 246 -22.86 13.67 21.49
C LEU A 246 -24.36 13.48 21.26
N ASP A 247 -25.17 13.57 22.32
CA ASP A 247 -26.65 13.52 22.21
C ASP A 247 -27.22 14.64 21.33
N THR A 248 -26.48 15.75 21.23
CA THR A 248 -26.77 16.89 20.36
C THR A 248 -26.29 16.72 18.93
N GLY A 249 -25.62 15.62 18.58
CA GLY A 249 -25.04 15.37 17.26
C GLY A 249 -26.02 14.79 16.24
N GLU A 250 -25.99 15.31 15.02
CA GLU A 250 -26.77 14.80 13.89
C GLU A 250 -26.03 13.65 13.19
N LYS A 251 -26.65 12.46 13.21
CA LYS A 251 -26.04 11.23 12.68
C LYS A 251 -26.33 11.04 11.19
N LYS A 252 -27.40 11.63 10.64
CA LYS A 252 -27.82 11.39 9.24
C LYS A 252 -27.07 12.24 8.22
N THR A 253 -26.53 13.37 8.65
CA THR A 253 -25.91 14.35 7.74
C THR A 253 -24.47 14.66 8.14
N VAL A 254 -23.69 13.63 8.44
CA VAL A 254 -22.26 13.80 8.73
C VAL A 254 -21.57 14.23 7.43
N LEU A 255 -20.82 15.32 7.48
CA LEU A 255 -20.13 15.88 6.32
C LEU A 255 -18.68 15.38 6.32
N VAL A 256 -18.30 14.69 5.25
CA VAL A 256 -16.90 14.34 4.99
C VAL A 256 -16.37 15.27 3.91
N ILE A 257 -15.34 16.03 4.24
CA ILE A 257 -14.65 16.93 3.31
C ILE A 257 -13.31 16.29 2.96
N SER A 258 -13.17 15.90 1.69
CA SER A 258 -11.94 15.34 1.12
C SER A 258 -11.34 16.31 0.10
N ARG A 259 -10.17 15.95 -0.44
CA ARG A 259 -9.50 16.73 -1.49
C ARG A 259 -9.33 15.89 -2.74
N ASP A 260 -9.49 16.49 -3.92
CA ASP A 260 -9.15 15.84 -5.17
C ASP A 260 -7.63 15.91 -5.47
N GLU A 261 -7.20 15.32 -6.59
CA GLU A 261 -5.79 15.33 -7.02
C GLU A 261 -5.21 16.74 -7.19
N GLN A 262 -6.06 17.74 -7.44
CA GLN A 262 -5.71 19.15 -7.60
C GLN A 262 -5.78 19.92 -6.28
N ARG A 263 -5.94 19.21 -5.15
CA ARG A 263 -6.12 19.72 -3.78
C ARG A 263 -7.38 20.57 -3.58
N ARG A 264 -8.35 20.48 -4.49
CA ARG A 264 -9.63 21.19 -4.36
C ARG A 264 -10.51 20.45 -3.36
N PRO A 265 -11.09 21.15 -2.38
CA PRO A 265 -11.96 20.53 -1.41
C PRO A 265 -13.28 20.11 -2.07
N TRP A 266 -13.78 18.94 -1.72
CA TRP A 266 -15.13 18.50 -2.07
C TRP A 266 -15.75 17.78 -0.87
N GLY A 267 -17.06 17.91 -0.73
CA GLY A 267 -17.81 17.38 0.41
C GLY A 267 -18.80 16.29 -0.01
N ARG A 268 -18.96 15.27 0.81
CA ARG A 268 -20.05 14.29 0.70
C ARG A 268 -20.79 14.16 2.02
N ILE A 269 -22.09 13.92 1.94
CA ILE A 269 -22.94 13.67 3.10
C ILE A 269 -23.00 12.16 3.31
N VAL A 270 -22.86 11.74 4.56
CA VAL A 270 -22.84 10.33 4.96
C VAL A 270 -23.83 10.09 6.09
N ASP A 271 -24.67 9.06 5.94
CA ASP A 271 -25.68 8.70 6.93
C ASP A 271 -25.12 7.66 7.92
N MET A 272 -24.57 8.16 9.02
CA MET A 272 -24.04 7.32 10.11
C MET A 272 -25.13 6.70 10.96
N ALA A 273 -26.38 7.20 10.92
CA ALA A 273 -27.47 6.53 11.64
C ALA A 273 -27.69 5.13 11.06
N ARG A 274 -27.60 4.97 9.73
CA ARG A 274 -27.69 3.66 9.08
C ARG A 274 -26.54 2.73 9.46
N VAL A 275 -25.32 3.26 9.57
CA VAL A 275 -24.14 2.47 9.97
C VAL A 275 -24.29 1.95 11.41
N PHE A 276 -24.56 2.84 12.37
CA PHE A 276 -24.59 2.48 13.79
C PHE A 276 -25.89 1.82 14.26
N SER A 277 -27.03 2.06 13.60
CA SER A 277 -28.33 1.51 14.01
C SER A 277 -28.79 0.32 13.17
N THR A 278 -28.47 0.29 11.87
CA THR A 278 -28.94 -0.78 10.96
C THR A 278 -27.81 -1.67 10.45
N GLY A 279 -26.54 -1.36 10.76
CA GLY A 279 -25.38 -2.14 10.32
C GLY A 279 -25.06 -1.99 8.82
N ASP A 280 -25.61 -0.99 8.15
CA ASP A 280 -25.41 -0.78 6.72
C ASP A 280 -24.04 -0.14 6.42
N MET A 281 -23.05 -0.99 6.19
CA MET A 281 -21.67 -0.58 5.88
C MET A 281 -21.52 0.11 4.51
N SER A 282 -22.53 0.09 3.63
CA SER A 282 -22.45 0.82 2.35
C SER A 282 -22.34 2.33 2.54
N GLN A 283 -22.77 2.81 3.71
CA GLN A 283 -22.64 4.21 4.11
C GLN A 283 -21.31 4.48 4.82
N ASP A 284 -20.53 3.47 5.21
CA ASP A 284 -19.30 3.69 5.97
C ASP A 284 -18.10 3.95 5.05
N VAL A 285 -17.92 5.23 4.72
CA VAL A 285 -16.92 5.69 3.77
C VAL A 285 -15.50 5.55 4.34
N VAL A 286 -14.57 5.02 3.54
CA VAL A 286 -13.14 5.02 3.82
C VAL A 286 -12.58 6.45 3.65
N LEU A 287 -11.85 6.90 4.66
CA LEU A 287 -11.24 8.21 4.74
C LEU A 287 -9.83 8.22 4.14
N GLN A 288 -9.48 9.34 3.53
CA GLN A 288 -8.16 9.60 2.99
C GLN A 288 -7.36 10.51 3.93
N GLN A 289 -6.07 10.66 3.62
CA GLN A 289 -5.18 11.52 4.37
C GLN A 289 -5.66 12.98 4.33
N TYR A 290 -5.77 13.61 5.51
CA TYR A 290 -6.22 14.98 5.74
C TYR A 290 -7.71 15.23 5.49
N ASP A 291 -8.53 14.19 5.44
CA ASP A 291 -9.98 14.33 5.41
C ASP A 291 -10.49 14.98 6.70
N VAL A 292 -11.58 15.74 6.57
CA VAL A 292 -12.27 16.38 7.69
C VAL A 292 -13.66 15.76 7.82
N VAL A 293 -13.93 15.16 8.97
CA VAL A 293 -15.23 14.65 9.38
C VAL A 293 -15.89 15.68 10.28
N TYR A 294 -16.97 16.29 9.82
CA TYR A 294 -17.75 17.26 10.57
C TYR A 294 -19.12 16.68 10.94
N VAL A 295 -19.39 16.63 12.25
CA VAL A 295 -20.67 16.21 12.81
C VAL A 295 -21.50 17.46 13.18
N PRO A 296 -22.59 17.77 12.46
CA PRO A 296 -23.40 18.94 12.76
C PRO A 296 -24.26 18.74 14.02
N LYS A 297 -24.81 19.85 14.54
CA LYS A 297 -25.86 19.83 15.58
C LYS A 297 -27.18 19.30 15.03
N SER A 298 -27.85 18.45 15.79
CA SER A 298 -29.18 17.93 15.48
C SER A 298 -30.22 19.06 15.42
N ALA A 299 -31.25 18.88 14.60
CA ALA A 299 -32.36 19.84 14.51
C ALA A 299 -33.09 20.04 15.85
N ILE A 300 -33.03 19.05 16.75
CA ILE A 300 -33.61 19.10 18.09
C ILE A 300 -32.75 20.00 19.00
N ALA A 301 -31.42 19.85 18.97
CA ALA A 301 -30.49 20.74 19.66
C ALA A 301 -30.58 22.20 19.14
N ARG A 302 -30.93 22.40 17.86
CA ARG A 302 -31.23 23.73 17.29
C ARG A 302 -32.54 24.35 17.79
N ARG A 303 -33.50 23.54 18.26
CA ARG A 303 -34.79 24.03 18.80
C ARG A 303 -34.69 24.37 20.29
N ASP A 304 -33.83 23.70 21.04
CA ASP A 304 -33.53 24.03 22.44
C ASP A 304 -32.62 25.28 22.57
N LEU A 305 -31.90 25.65 21.50
CA LEU A 305 -31.37 27.00 21.32
C LEU A 305 -32.48 27.90 20.74
N PHE A 306 -33.26 28.52 21.61
CA PHE A 306 -34.19 29.59 21.24
C PHE A 306 -33.41 30.79 20.68
N VAL A 307 -33.01 30.76 19.40
CA VAL A 307 -32.31 31.85 18.73
C VAL A 307 -32.79 31.98 17.29
N GLU A 308 -33.90 32.70 17.13
CA GLU A 308 -34.39 33.22 15.85
C GLU A 308 -33.60 34.47 15.39
N GLN A 309 -32.40 34.78 15.93
CA GLN A 309 -31.72 36.06 15.64
C GLN A 309 -30.21 36.02 15.31
N TYR A 310 -29.53 34.87 15.23
CA TYR A 310 -28.06 34.87 15.08
C TYR A 310 -27.48 33.99 13.96
N ILE A 311 -28.31 33.48 13.04
CA ILE A 311 -27.84 32.57 11.99
C ILE A 311 -27.06 33.28 10.86
N SER A 312 -27.01 34.61 10.81
CA SER A 312 -26.19 35.32 9.81
C SER A 312 -24.71 35.55 10.20
N ARG A 313 -24.22 35.01 11.33
CA ARG A 313 -22.83 35.28 11.80
C ARG A 313 -21.96 34.06 12.15
N LEU A 314 -22.44 32.83 11.93
CA LEU A 314 -21.72 31.60 12.31
C LEU A 314 -20.96 30.93 11.15
N LEU A 315 -20.49 31.72 10.17
CA LEU A 315 -19.30 31.36 9.42
C LEU A 315 -18.14 32.17 10.03
N PRO A 316 -17.22 31.53 10.77
CA PRO A 316 -16.02 32.21 11.25
C PRO A 316 -15.22 32.74 10.06
N SER A 317 -14.88 34.03 10.08
CA SER A 317 -13.98 34.71 9.13
C SER A 317 -12.55 34.12 9.06
N PHE A 318 -12.28 33.00 9.72
CA PHE A 318 -11.01 32.28 9.67
C PHE A 318 -10.90 31.35 8.45
N PHE A 319 -12.01 30.96 7.82
CA PHE A 319 -11.96 30.15 6.59
C PHE A 319 -11.68 30.97 5.31
N THR A 320 -11.85 32.29 5.35
CA THR A 320 -11.65 33.17 4.18
C THR A 320 -10.22 33.71 4.02
N ALA A 321 -9.34 33.53 5.01
CA ALA A 321 -7.98 34.09 4.96
C ALA A 321 -6.94 33.21 4.24
N GLY A 322 -7.25 31.95 3.94
CA GLY A 322 -6.33 31.03 3.25
C GLY A 322 -6.93 30.22 2.09
N TYR A 323 -8.26 30.24 1.93
CA TYR A 323 -8.96 29.46 0.92
C TYR A 323 -9.86 30.38 0.12
N ASN A 324 -9.49 30.63 -1.14
CA ASN A 324 -10.32 31.36 -2.09
C ASN A 324 -11.48 30.45 -2.55
N VAL A 325 -12.41 30.18 -1.64
CA VAL A 325 -13.67 29.45 -1.92
C VAL A 325 -14.73 30.50 -2.30
N GLY A 326 -14.43 31.27 -3.34
CA GLY A 326 -15.28 32.34 -3.84
C GLY A 326 -15.51 32.15 -5.32
N GLY A 327 -16.60 31.46 -5.69
CA GLY A 327 -17.14 31.54 -7.05
C GLY A 327 -17.29 30.22 -7.79
N THR A 328 -18.02 29.24 -7.24
CA THR A 328 -18.72 28.27 -8.10
C THR A 328 -19.88 27.53 -7.43
N LEU A 329 -19.96 27.50 -6.09
CA LEU A 329 -20.93 26.65 -5.37
C LEU A 329 -22.36 27.20 -5.23
N LEU A 330 -22.68 28.38 -5.78
CA LEU A 330 -24.01 29.01 -5.60
C LEU A 330 -24.76 29.33 -6.91
N ASN A 331 -24.33 28.83 -8.07
CA ASN A 331 -25.02 29.14 -9.32
C ASN A 331 -25.51 27.88 -10.06
N HIS A 332 -26.54 27.25 -9.51
CA HIS A 332 -27.47 26.44 -10.30
C HIS A 332 -28.90 26.94 -10.05
N SER A 333 -29.35 27.87 -10.87
CA SER A 333 -30.77 28.11 -11.11
C SER A 333 -31.31 27.00 -12.03
N PRO A 334 -32.48 26.40 -11.72
CA PRO A 334 -33.12 25.49 -12.65
C PRO A 334 -33.80 26.30 -13.76
N VAL A 335 -33.38 26.10 -15.01
CA VAL A 335 -34.15 26.56 -16.17
C VAL A 335 -35.21 25.50 -16.45
N LEU A 336 -36.47 25.87 -16.21
CA LEU A 336 -37.63 25.14 -16.69
C LEU A 336 -37.72 25.27 -18.22
N ARG A 337 -37.85 24.12 -18.90
CA ARG A 337 -38.52 24.01 -20.21
C ARG A 337 -39.44 22.81 -20.19
#